data_AF-A0A544W5C7-F1
#
_entry.id   AF-A0A544W5C7-F1
#
_cell.length_a   1.000
_cell.length_b   1.000
_cell.length_c   1.000
_cell.angle_alpha   90.00
_cell.angle_beta   90.00
_cell.angle_gamma   90.00
#
_symmetry.space_group_name_H-M   'P 1'
#
loop_
_entity.id
_entity.type
_entity.pdbx_description
1 polymer ?
#
loop_
_entity_poly.entity_id
_entity_poly.type
_entity_poly.pdbx_seq_one_letter_code
_entity_poly.pdbx_strand_id
1 'polypeptide(L)'
;MTTRLALGLRLAAALLVIATMVAVGWVQRSPWVVLLATPVFTVLYALGKWNSWKLAWRTGGAPQIVLSVLVTLPIQAVVAGVCYVVGVGLGRLVAGNRALAPLAATDVITMAVLLAVGAVISTVVIRLESAAPAAAGIESTPGVLLTDDGATVEPEIELDVDPKPLTLDTFFVSPEHWRTNAAREALELRSGPVRKPSLAADDDMIAAAETRLGVRLPDTLRALYRKLNGGYVGWLYVPLVPNPGPVYDDWRGAFSIDYSSLAPLDKLRTVAEHYSDFTDDPEDLPANAEHLIVLQARYGDMTLLDYSAGPRPRVLIVDYDKASGEDPVDLVFEDFDQFFAALRGERGRLRTETPARDLGAPMEEAPEDQRASRFWGKSDPHPFYRNAIQREDGTEPKMAADGALVAATQHRLGLGLPVDLVALWGERNGGGVATRFVRFTEGAAVRDVEVMRRPVPLEYVVTLDVLSDRLDFAANETPWGRRHPGSDRLVVLEADHERAVLLDYRDRPDDDPAVCIVENLSRPLVEALRFERFDDLLARLRFQRGGWDDVSAPRDADLAQA
;
A
#
# COMPACT_ATOMS: atom_id res chain seq x y z
N MET A 1 -12.25 9.32 -21.91
CA MET A 1 -11.30 9.11 -23.02
C MET A 1 -11.06 10.42 -23.77
N THR A 2 -9.94 11.11 -23.52
CA THR A 2 -9.49 12.21 -24.38
C THR A 2 -8.94 11.59 -25.65
N THR A 3 -9.61 11.76 -26.80
CA THR A 3 -9.06 11.29 -28.08
C THR A 3 -7.66 11.89 -28.29
N ARG A 4 -6.72 11.20 -28.96
CA ARG A 4 -5.39 11.78 -29.28
C ARG A 4 -5.53 13.14 -29.96
N LEU A 5 -6.60 13.31 -30.75
CA LEU A 5 -7.00 14.59 -31.33
C LEU A 5 -7.39 15.62 -30.27
N ALA A 6 -8.23 15.27 -29.28
CA ALA A 6 -8.59 16.16 -28.17
C ALA A 6 -7.38 16.55 -27.31
N LEU A 7 -6.49 15.60 -27.00
CA LEU A 7 -5.23 15.88 -26.29
C LEU A 7 -4.32 16.82 -27.10
N GLY A 8 -4.15 16.54 -28.40
CA GLY A 8 -3.39 17.40 -29.30
C GLY A 8 -3.97 18.81 -29.41
N LEU A 9 -5.30 18.94 -29.48
CA LEU A 9 -5.99 20.23 -29.48
C LEU A 9 -5.83 20.99 -28.16
N ARG A 10 -5.85 20.30 -27.01
CA ARG A 10 -5.58 20.91 -25.70
C ARG A 10 -4.16 21.46 -25.61
N LEU A 11 -3.17 20.69 -26.05
CA LEU A 11 -1.77 21.13 -26.09
C LEU A 11 -1.58 22.31 -27.05
N ALA A 12 -2.21 22.26 -28.24
CA ALA A 12 -2.17 23.35 -29.20
C ALA A 12 -2.80 24.63 -28.64
N ALA A 13 -3.95 24.53 -27.95
CA ALA A 13 -4.60 25.67 -27.32
C ALA A 13 -3.72 26.28 -26.19
N ALA A 14 -3.13 25.44 -25.34
CA ALA A 14 -2.24 25.90 -24.27
C ALA A 14 -0.99 26.60 -24.84
N LEU A 15 -0.37 26.02 -25.88
CA LEU A 15 0.77 26.61 -26.57
C LEU A 15 0.40 27.94 -27.24
N LEU A 16 -0.77 28.05 -27.86
CA LEU A 16 -1.25 29.29 -28.48
C LEU A 16 -1.40 30.41 -27.45
N VAL A 17 -1.98 30.11 -26.29
CA VAL A 17 -2.17 31.05 -25.17
C VAL A 17 -0.81 31.55 -24.65
N ILE A 18 0.14 30.64 -24.42
CA ILE A 18 1.50 30.98 -23.98
C ILE A 18 2.23 31.82 -25.04
N ALA A 19 2.26 31.35 -26.29
CA ALA A 19 2.96 31.99 -27.38
C ALA A 19 2.44 33.41 -27.64
N THR A 20 1.13 33.63 -27.49
CA THR A 20 0.52 34.96 -27.65
C THR A 20 1.08 35.95 -26.62
N MET A 21 1.14 35.58 -25.34
CA MET A 21 1.68 36.48 -24.31
C MET A 21 3.18 36.71 -24.43
N VAL A 22 3.94 35.69 -24.84
CA VAL A 22 5.36 35.84 -25.18
C VAL A 22 5.54 36.80 -26.36
N ALA A 23 4.72 36.68 -27.42
CA ALA A 23 4.78 37.56 -28.59
C ALA A 23 4.42 39.02 -28.25
N VAL A 24 3.41 39.24 -27.41
CA VAL A 24 3.04 40.58 -26.89
C VAL A 24 4.22 41.19 -26.12
N GLY A 25 4.88 40.41 -25.26
CA GLY A 25 6.08 40.84 -24.54
C GLY A 25 7.25 41.13 -25.48
N TRP A 26 7.47 40.27 -26.47
CA TRP A 26 8.55 40.41 -27.47
C TRP A 26 8.46 41.71 -28.26
N VAL A 27 7.24 42.10 -28.65
CA VAL A 27 6.97 43.38 -29.34
C VAL A 27 6.97 44.57 -28.36
N GLN A 28 7.28 44.34 -27.08
CA GLN A 28 7.40 45.35 -26.03
C GLN A 28 6.10 46.20 -25.90
N ARG A 29 4.94 45.54 -25.97
CA ARG A 29 3.63 46.16 -25.72
C ARG A 29 3.48 46.53 -24.24
N SER A 30 2.49 47.37 -23.92
CA SER A 30 2.24 47.81 -22.55
C SER A 30 1.99 46.65 -21.57
N PRO A 31 2.52 46.69 -20.33
CA PRO A 31 2.27 45.66 -19.31
C PRO A 31 0.81 45.58 -18.89
N TRP A 32 0.00 46.63 -19.13
CA TRP A 32 -1.45 46.61 -18.91
C TRP A 32 -2.17 45.53 -19.72
N VAL A 33 -1.55 44.97 -20.77
CA VAL A 33 -2.07 43.83 -21.51
C VAL A 33 -2.19 42.58 -20.62
N VAL A 34 -1.39 42.43 -19.56
CA VAL A 34 -1.53 41.33 -18.60
C VAL A 34 -2.88 41.37 -17.89
N LEU A 35 -3.35 42.57 -17.51
CA LEU A 35 -4.68 42.72 -16.90
C LEU A 35 -5.80 42.38 -17.90
N LEU A 36 -5.63 42.69 -19.18
CA LEU A 36 -6.58 42.29 -20.23
C LEU A 36 -6.57 40.78 -20.51
N ALA A 37 -5.39 40.14 -20.44
CA ALA A 37 -5.23 38.72 -20.69
C ALA A 37 -5.77 37.85 -19.54
N THR A 38 -5.71 38.35 -18.30
CA THR A 38 -6.13 37.63 -17.09
C THR A 38 -7.55 37.05 -17.17
N PRO A 39 -8.62 37.81 -17.51
CA PRO A 39 -9.95 37.25 -17.66
C PRO A 39 -10.04 36.25 -18.83
N VAL A 40 -9.33 36.49 -19.94
CA VAL A 40 -9.30 35.57 -21.09
C VAL A 40 -8.69 34.23 -20.70
N PHE A 41 -7.54 34.23 -20.04
CA PHE A 41 -6.86 33.04 -19.56
C PHE A 41 -7.73 32.27 -18.55
N THR A 42 -8.43 32.99 -17.68
CA THR A 42 -9.33 32.39 -16.68
C THR A 42 -10.49 31.67 -17.36
N VAL A 43 -11.12 32.29 -18.36
CA VAL A 43 -12.21 31.66 -19.14
C VAL A 43 -11.70 30.44 -19.91
N LEU A 44 -10.55 30.54 -20.58
CA LEU A 44 -9.97 29.42 -21.33
C LEU A 44 -9.53 28.27 -20.41
N TYR A 45 -8.99 28.57 -19.23
CA TYR A 45 -8.70 27.59 -18.20
C TYR A 45 -9.96 26.87 -17.72
N ALA A 46 -11.04 27.64 -17.47
CA ALA A 46 -12.31 27.07 -17.06
C ALA A 46 -12.91 26.15 -18.12
N LEU A 47 -12.83 26.54 -19.40
CA LEU A 47 -13.24 25.71 -20.52
C LEU A 47 -12.36 24.46 -20.69
N GLY A 48 -11.05 24.57 -20.46
CA GLY A 48 -10.13 23.44 -20.49
C GLY A 48 -10.35 22.43 -19.36
N LYS A 49 -10.92 22.88 -18.24
CA LYS A 49 -11.30 22.04 -17.08
C LYS A 49 -12.82 21.95 -16.90
N TRP A 50 -13.57 21.94 -18.01
CA TRP A 50 -15.03 22.05 -18.00
C TRP A 50 -15.74 21.07 -17.05
N ASN A 51 -15.26 19.83 -16.93
CA ASN A 51 -15.85 18.83 -16.02
C ASN A 51 -15.64 19.19 -14.55
N SER A 52 -14.46 19.67 -14.15
CA SER A 52 -14.18 20.15 -12.80
C SER A 52 -15.03 21.37 -12.44
N TRP A 53 -15.29 22.26 -13.41
CA TRP A 53 -16.17 23.44 -13.20
C TRP A 53 -17.64 23.07 -13.13
N LYS A 54 -18.10 22.10 -13.93
CA LYS A 54 -19.43 21.49 -13.78
C LYS A 54 -19.59 20.82 -12.42
N LEU A 55 -18.55 20.15 -11.93
CA LEU A 55 -18.54 19.51 -10.62
C LEU A 55 -18.64 20.56 -9.51
N ALA A 56 -17.80 21.59 -9.53
CA ALA A 56 -17.86 22.71 -8.59
C ALA A 56 -19.24 23.39 -8.56
N TRP A 57 -19.90 23.51 -9.73
CA TRP A 57 -21.27 24.03 -9.82
C TRP A 57 -22.29 23.08 -9.18
N ARG A 58 -22.13 21.76 -9.35
CA ARG A 58 -23.04 20.75 -8.80
C ARG A 58 -22.90 20.59 -7.29
N THR A 59 -21.67 20.69 -6.76
CA THR A 59 -21.40 20.48 -5.34
C THR A 59 -21.66 21.73 -4.50
N GLY A 60 -21.27 22.91 -4.97
CA GLY A 60 -21.34 24.14 -4.17
C GLY A 60 -22.09 25.31 -4.84
N GLY A 61 -22.75 25.09 -5.97
CA GLY A 61 -23.57 26.08 -6.65
C GLY A 61 -22.80 27.33 -7.11
N ALA A 62 -23.52 28.47 -7.20
CA ALA A 62 -22.93 29.74 -7.62
C ALA A 62 -21.82 30.28 -6.69
N PRO A 63 -21.90 30.15 -5.34
CA PRO A 63 -20.83 30.61 -4.45
C PRO A 63 -19.48 29.94 -4.71
N GLN A 64 -19.47 28.62 -4.92
CA GLN A 64 -18.25 27.85 -5.18
C GLN A 64 -17.57 28.26 -6.49
N ILE A 65 -18.37 28.67 -7.47
CA ILE A 65 -17.88 29.13 -8.77
C ILE A 65 -17.26 30.52 -8.65
N VAL A 66 -17.89 31.41 -7.88
CA VAL A 66 -17.30 32.72 -7.55
C VAL A 66 -15.97 32.54 -6.83
N LEU A 67 -15.91 31.67 -5.82
CA LEU A 67 -14.67 31.38 -5.09
C LEU A 67 -13.59 30.80 -6.01
N SER A 68 -13.95 29.82 -6.84
CA SER A 68 -13.03 29.21 -7.81
C SER A 68 -12.48 30.25 -8.81
N VAL A 69 -13.31 31.20 -9.25
CA VAL A 69 -12.87 32.30 -10.12
C VAL A 69 -11.94 33.25 -9.37
N LEU A 70 -12.25 33.60 -8.12
CA LEU A 70 -11.42 34.47 -7.28
C LEU A 70 -10.03 33.87 -7.01
N VAL A 71 -9.92 32.56 -6.87
CA VAL A 71 -8.63 31.86 -6.73
C VAL A 71 -7.90 31.75 -8.07
N THR A 72 -8.63 31.46 -9.15
CA THR A 72 -8.02 31.24 -10.47
C THR A 72 -7.50 32.54 -11.07
N LEU A 73 -8.18 33.67 -10.89
CA LEU A 73 -7.81 34.97 -11.46
C LEU A 73 -6.36 35.41 -11.11
N PRO A 74 -5.93 35.44 -9.83
CA PRO A 74 -4.55 35.76 -9.47
C PRO A 74 -3.52 34.82 -10.11
N ILE A 75 -3.82 33.51 -10.13
CA ILE A 75 -2.92 32.51 -10.73
C ILE A 75 -2.74 32.80 -12.22
N GLN A 76 -3.83 33.07 -12.96
CA GLN A 76 -3.76 33.39 -14.38
C GLN A 76 -3.06 34.72 -14.65
N ALA A 77 -3.22 35.72 -13.77
CA ALA A 77 -2.47 36.98 -13.86
C ALA A 77 -0.96 36.75 -13.73
N VAL A 78 -0.53 35.89 -12.80
CA VAL A 78 0.88 35.52 -12.62
C VAL A 78 1.41 34.79 -13.86
N VAL A 79 0.68 33.78 -14.36
CA VAL A 79 1.09 33.04 -15.56
C VAL A 79 1.23 33.97 -16.77
N ALA A 80 0.22 34.80 -17.04
CA ALA A 80 0.25 35.76 -18.13
C ALA A 80 1.40 36.78 -17.96
N GLY A 81 1.65 37.23 -16.73
CA GLY A 81 2.75 38.12 -16.39
C GLY A 81 4.14 37.51 -16.62
N VAL A 82 4.35 36.25 -16.19
CA VAL A 82 5.62 35.53 -16.42
C VAL A 82 5.86 35.35 -17.92
N CYS A 83 4.88 34.88 -18.68
CA CYS A 83 5.01 34.73 -20.13
C CYS A 83 5.30 36.08 -20.83
N TYR A 84 4.66 37.15 -20.39
CA TYR A 84 4.93 38.51 -20.88
C TYR A 84 6.37 38.95 -20.60
N VAL A 85 6.86 38.79 -19.36
CA VAL A 85 8.23 39.18 -18.97
C VAL A 85 9.27 38.37 -19.74
N VAL A 86 9.05 37.07 -19.92
CA VAL A 86 9.89 36.22 -20.78
C VAL A 86 9.93 36.78 -22.20
N GLY A 87 8.77 37.13 -22.76
CA GLY A 87 8.67 37.81 -24.05
C GLY A 87 9.48 39.11 -24.11
N VAL A 88 9.34 39.99 -23.12
CA VAL A 88 10.08 41.25 -23.03
C VAL A 88 11.59 41.00 -22.97
N GLY A 89 12.04 40.05 -22.15
CA GLY A 89 13.44 39.68 -22.04
C GLY A 89 14.01 39.22 -23.38
N LEU A 90 13.31 38.29 -24.04
CA LEU A 90 13.67 37.78 -25.36
C LEU A 90 13.68 38.90 -26.43
N GLY A 91 12.65 39.75 -26.45
CA GLY A 91 12.56 40.88 -27.39
C GLY A 91 13.68 41.91 -27.18
N ARG A 92 14.08 42.17 -25.93
CA ARG A 92 15.20 43.06 -25.62
C ARG A 92 16.56 42.47 -26.02
N LEU A 93 16.74 41.17 -25.85
CA LEU A 93 17.96 40.48 -26.27
C LEU A 93 18.18 40.56 -27.78
N VAL A 94 17.12 40.41 -28.58
CA VAL A 94 17.22 40.34 -30.05
C VAL A 94 17.08 41.69 -30.73
N ALA A 95 16.15 42.53 -30.26
CA ALA A 95 15.79 43.78 -30.94
C ALA A 95 16.23 45.05 -30.20
N GLY A 96 16.96 44.89 -29.08
CA GLY A 96 17.42 45.97 -28.23
C GLY A 96 16.34 46.57 -27.32
N ASN A 97 16.71 47.58 -26.54
CA ASN A 97 15.80 48.25 -25.61
C ASN A 97 14.94 49.26 -26.37
N ARG A 98 13.66 48.93 -26.62
CA ARG A 98 12.69 49.83 -27.24
C ARG A 98 11.81 50.44 -26.16
N ALA A 99 11.25 51.62 -26.44
CA ALA A 99 10.21 52.17 -25.56
C ALA A 99 8.98 51.24 -25.59
N LEU A 100 8.36 51.02 -24.43
CA LEU A 100 7.13 50.22 -24.35
C LEU A 100 6.04 50.91 -25.16
N ALA A 101 5.45 50.19 -26.11
CA ALA A 101 4.35 50.72 -26.90
C ALA A 101 3.10 50.87 -26.02
N PRO A 102 2.34 51.98 -26.14
CA PRO A 102 1.14 52.18 -25.35
C PRO A 102 0.07 51.13 -25.69
N LEU A 103 -0.81 50.89 -24.73
CA LEU A 103 -1.98 50.03 -24.93
C LEU A 103 -2.82 50.58 -26.09
N ALA A 104 -3.14 49.74 -27.06
CA ALA A 104 -3.88 50.14 -28.26
C ALA A 104 -5.04 49.18 -28.54
N ALA A 105 -5.92 49.58 -29.47
CA ALA A 105 -7.04 48.75 -29.92
C ALA A 105 -6.58 47.36 -30.41
N THR A 106 -5.38 47.25 -30.98
CA THR A 106 -4.79 45.99 -31.43
C THR A 106 -4.59 44.99 -30.29
N ASP A 107 -4.33 45.42 -29.06
CA ASP A 107 -4.14 44.51 -27.92
C ASP A 107 -5.49 43.92 -27.48
N VAL A 108 -6.53 44.76 -27.44
CA VAL A 108 -7.90 44.32 -27.15
C VAL A 108 -8.39 43.35 -28.22
N ILE A 109 -8.16 43.66 -29.49
CA ILE A 109 -8.49 42.77 -30.61
C ILE A 109 -7.73 41.45 -30.50
N THR A 110 -6.43 41.48 -30.19
CA THR A 110 -5.63 40.26 -30.00
C THR A 110 -6.21 39.37 -28.90
N MET A 111 -6.58 39.94 -27.75
CA MET A 111 -7.17 39.18 -26.64
C MET A 111 -8.58 38.64 -26.98
N ALA A 112 -9.38 39.41 -27.70
CA ALA A 112 -10.69 38.96 -28.18
C ALA A 112 -10.57 37.81 -29.18
N VAL A 113 -9.60 37.88 -30.10
CA VAL A 113 -9.31 36.80 -31.06
C VAL A 113 -8.80 35.55 -30.33
N LEU A 114 -7.89 35.70 -29.36
CA LEU A 114 -7.38 34.59 -28.56
C LEU A 114 -8.52 33.88 -27.81
N LEU A 115 -9.42 34.65 -27.18
CA LEU A 115 -10.60 34.11 -26.50
C LEU A 115 -11.50 33.35 -27.48
N ALA A 116 -11.82 33.94 -28.63
CA ALA A 116 -12.68 33.33 -29.63
C ALA A 116 -12.10 32.01 -30.16
N VAL A 117 -10.82 31.99 -30.54
CA VAL A 117 -10.14 30.80 -31.04
C VAL A 117 -10.06 29.73 -29.94
N GLY A 118 -9.63 30.10 -28.74
CA GLY A 118 -9.52 29.16 -27.62
C GLY A 118 -10.88 28.58 -27.21
N ALA A 119 -11.95 29.36 -27.25
CA ALA A 119 -13.31 28.90 -26.95
C ALA A 119 -13.81 27.91 -28.01
N VAL A 120 -13.54 28.16 -29.30
CA VAL A 120 -13.88 27.23 -30.39
C VAL A 120 -13.13 25.90 -30.21
N ILE A 121 -11.81 25.94 -30.00
CA ILE A 121 -11.01 24.72 -29.79
C ILE A 121 -11.52 23.96 -28.56
N SER A 122 -11.75 24.65 -27.44
CA SER A 122 -12.25 24.02 -26.22
C SER A 122 -13.63 23.40 -26.41
N THR A 123 -14.52 24.05 -27.18
CA THR A 123 -15.85 23.50 -27.49
C THR A 123 -15.75 22.24 -28.35
N VAL A 124 -14.83 22.21 -29.32
CA VAL A 124 -14.57 21.01 -30.14
C VAL A 124 -14.02 19.88 -29.26
N VAL A 125 -13.08 20.17 -28.37
CA VAL A 125 -12.54 19.21 -27.39
C VAL A 125 -13.65 18.63 -26.50
N ILE A 126 -14.49 19.49 -25.91
CA ILE A 126 -15.63 19.07 -25.08
C ILE A 126 -16.60 18.19 -25.88
N ARG A 127 -16.86 18.52 -27.15
CA ARG A 127 -17.72 17.68 -28.02
C ARG A 127 -17.09 16.35 -28.38
N LEU A 128 -15.79 16.32 -28.67
CA LEU A 128 -15.06 15.06 -28.95
C LEU A 128 -15.04 14.15 -27.71
N GLU A 129 -14.90 14.73 -26.52
CA GLU A 129 -14.91 13.99 -25.25
C GLU A 129 -16.30 13.49 -24.86
N SER A 130 -17.36 14.20 -25.25
CA SER A 130 -18.75 13.81 -24.98
C SER A 130 -19.37 12.89 -26.03
N ALA A 131 -18.84 12.87 -27.26
CA ALA A 131 -19.32 12.03 -28.35
C ALA A 131 -18.63 10.66 -28.45
N ALA A 132 -17.62 10.38 -27.61
CA ALA A 132 -17.03 9.05 -27.51
C ALA A 132 -18.11 8.07 -26.98
N PRO A 133 -18.54 7.06 -27.76
CA PRO A 133 -19.62 6.18 -27.36
C PRO A 133 -19.22 5.40 -26.11
N ALA A 134 -20.11 5.40 -25.11
CA ALA A 134 -20.12 4.42 -24.04
C ALA A 134 -20.38 3.05 -24.65
N ALA A 135 -19.31 2.36 -25.07
CA ALA A 135 -19.42 1.00 -25.58
C ALA A 135 -19.69 0.06 -24.40
N ALA A 136 -20.89 -0.52 -24.46
CA ALA A 136 -21.50 -1.55 -23.64
C ALA A 136 -20.56 -2.70 -23.24
N GLY A 137 -20.91 -3.34 -22.13
CA GLY A 137 -20.25 -4.53 -21.60
C GLY A 137 -20.04 -5.61 -22.66
N ILE A 138 -18.85 -6.21 -22.64
CA ILE A 138 -18.52 -7.36 -23.47
C ILE A 138 -18.05 -8.47 -22.53
N GLU A 139 -18.88 -9.51 -22.49
CA GLU A 139 -18.53 -10.85 -22.04
C GLU A 139 -17.24 -11.33 -22.72
N SER A 140 -16.41 -12.00 -21.94
CA SER A 140 -15.16 -12.60 -22.36
C SER A 140 -15.39 -13.64 -23.46
N THR A 141 -14.83 -13.46 -24.65
CA THR A 141 -14.35 -14.57 -25.49
C THR A 141 -13.20 -14.08 -26.38
N PRO A 142 -12.06 -14.81 -26.49
CA PRO A 142 -10.89 -14.32 -27.22
C PRO A 142 -11.07 -14.55 -28.72
N GLY A 143 -11.23 -13.44 -29.45
CA GLY A 143 -11.21 -13.39 -30.90
C GLY A 143 -10.58 -12.08 -31.32
N VAL A 144 -9.29 -12.13 -31.66
CA VAL A 144 -8.51 -11.00 -32.17
C VAL A 144 -9.18 -10.49 -33.46
N LEU A 145 -9.84 -9.33 -33.38
CA LEU A 145 -10.22 -8.54 -34.55
C LEU A 145 -9.14 -7.48 -34.76
N LEU A 146 -8.30 -7.72 -35.77
CA LEU A 146 -7.31 -6.78 -36.26
C LEU A 146 -8.01 -5.62 -36.98
N THR A 147 -7.68 -4.38 -36.60
CA THR A 147 -7.84 -3.21 -37.46
C THR A 147 -6.46 -2.81 -38.01
N ASP A 148 -6.43 -2.33 -39.25
CA ASP A 148 -5.26 -2.12 -40.12
C ASP A 148 -4.14 -1.18 -39.59
N ASP A 149 -4.24 -0.61 -38.39
CA ASP A 149 -3.20 0.27 -37.80
C ASP A 149 -2.66 -0.21 -36.44
N GLY A 150 -2.88 -1.47 -36.05
CA GLY A 150 -2.03 -2.19 -35.08
C GLY A 150 -1.86 -1.59 -33.68
N ALA A 151 -2.71 -0.66 -33.23
CA ALA A 151 -2.66 -0.08 -31.90
C ALA A 151 -3.92 -0.42 -31.10
N THR A 152 -3.80 -1.41 -30.22
CA THR A 152 -4.74 -1.68 -29.13
C THR A 152 -4.68 -0.51 -28.14
N VAL A 153 -5.71 0.34 -28.13
CA VAL A 153 -5.84 1.41 -27.12
C VAL A 153 -6.72 0.85 -26.01
N GLU A 154 -6.08 0.34 -24.97
CA GLU A 154 -6.77 -0.09 -23.75
C GLU A 154 -7.33 1.15 -23.00
N PRO A 155 -8.56 1.07 -22.45
CA PRO A 155 -9.11 2.15 -21.65
C PRO A 155 -8.21 2.44 -20.44
N GLU A 156 -7.96 3.73 -20.17
CA GLU A 156 -7.30 4.15 -18.92
C GLU A 156 -8.30 3.96 -17.78
N ILE A 157 -8.09 2.88 -17.01
CA ILE A 157 -8.86 2.53 -15.82
C ILE A 157 -8.21 3.27 -14.65
N GLU A 158 -8.86 4.31 -14.12
CA GLU A 158 -8.33 5.05 -12.96
C GLU A 158 -8.41 4.20 -11.68
N LEU A 159 -9.50 3.44 -11.55
CA LEU A 159 -9.75 2.56 -10.43
C LEU A 159 -10.36 1.23 -10.94
N ASP A 160 -9.58 0.15 -10.86
CA ASP A 160 -10.03 -1.19 -11.29
C ASP A 160 -10.66 -1.97 -10.13
N VAL A 161 -11.95 -1.78 -9.90
CA VAL A 161 -12.69 -2.47 -8.84
C VAL A 161 -13.30 -3.78 -9.36
N ASP A 162 -13.17 -4.85 -8.56
CA ASP A 162 -13.93 -6.08 -8.80
C ASP A 162 -15.40 -5.83 -8.43
N PRO A 163 -16.37 -6.01 -9.35
CA PRO A 163 -17.78 -5.77 -9.06
C PRO A 163 -18.38 -6.80 -8.08
N LYS A 164 -17.67 -7.89 -7.76
CA LYS A 164 -18.15 -8.91 -6.82
C LYS A 164 -18.09 -8.38 -5.37
N PRO A 165 -19.17 -8.53 -4.59
CA PRO A 165 -19.13 -8.27 -3.17
C PRO A 165 -18.08 -9.12 -2.46
N LEU A 166 -17.59 -8.61 -1.33
CA LEU A 166 -16.70 -9.38 -0.46
C LEU A 166 -17.46 -10.50 0.26
N THR A 167 -16.71 -11.53 0.63
CA THR A 167 -17.13 -12.62 1.50
C THR A 167 -16.25 -12.60 2.75
N LEU A 168 -16.63 -13.37 3.78
CA LEU A 168 -15.82 -13.51 4.99
C LEU A 168 -14.38 -13.97 4.68
N ASP A 169 -14.21 -14.79 3.64
CA ASP A 169 -12.90 -15.34 3.25
C ASP A 169 -12.10 -14.38 2.37
N THR A 170 -12.76 -13.40 1.74
CA THR A 170 -12.10 -12.43 0.85
C THR A 170 -11.89 -11.05 1.48
N PHE A 171 -12.47 -10.79 2.66
CA PHE A 171 -12.42 -9.48 3.32
C PHE A 171 -11.02 -9.06 3.76
N PHE A 172 -10.25 -9.97 4.37
CA PHE A 172 -8.86 -9.70 4.76
C PHE A 172 -7.90 -10.04 3.62
N VAL A 173 -6.88 -9.20 3.41
CA VAL A 173 -5.84 -9.42 2.37
C VAL A 173 -4.63 -10.14 2.98
N SER A 174 -4.19 -9.69 4.15
CA SER A 174 -3.06 -10.31 4.85
C SER A 174 -3.36 -10.40 6.34
N PRO A 175 -3.23 -11.60 6.93
CA PRO A 175 -3.39 -11.76 8.37
C PRO A 175 -2.23 -11.14 9.17
N GLU A 176 -1.14 -10.71 8.53
CA GLU A 176 0.10 -10.30 9.21
C GLU A 176 0.38 -8.80 9.11
N HIS A 177 -0.10 -8.15 8.04
CA HIS A 177 0.22 -6.74 7.80
C HIS A 177 -0.24 -5.83 8.95
N TRP A 178 0.72 -5.07 9.52
CA TRP A 178 0.63 -4.20 10.71
C TRP A 178 0.22 -4.84 12.03
N ARG A 179 0.24 -6.17 12.11
CA ARG A 179 0.15 -6.82 13.41
C ARG A 179 1.50 -6.79 14.10
N THR A 180 1.46 -6.87 15.43
CA THR A 180 2.66 -7.10 16.22
C THR A 180 3.28 -8.42 15.80
N ASN A 181 4.51 -8.37 15.33
CA ASN A 181 5.29 -9.55 15.01
C ASN A 181 5.90 -10.14 16.29
N ALA A 182 5.05 -10.72 17.13
CA ALA A 182 5.43 -11.20 18.47
C ALA A 182 6.55 -12.24 18.41
N ALA A 183 6.58 -13.10 17.37
CA ALA A 183 7.64 -14.09 17.20
C ALA A 183 9.01 -13.45 16.97
N ARG A 184 9.08 -12.47 16.05
CA ARG A 184 10.31 -11.72 15.78
C ARG A 184 10.76 -10.93 17.01
N GLU A 185 9.82 -10.28 17.69
CA GLU A 185 10.09 -9.54 18.91
C GLU A 185 10.55 -10.46 20.05
N ALA A 186 9.99 -11.65 20.21
CA ALA A 186 10.42 -12.66 21.20
C ALA A 186 11.77 -13.29 20.86
N LEU A 187 12.13 -13.38 19.59
CA LEU A 187 13.51 -13.71 19.18
C LEU A 187 14.45 -12.60 19.63
N GLU A 188 14.10 -11.34 19.37
CA GLU A 188 14.92 -10.16 19.67
C GLU A 188 15.08 -9.86 21.16
N LEU A 189 13.98 -9.88 21.92
CA LEU A 189 13.93 -9.60 23.34
C LEU A 189 14.36 -10.87 24.11
N ARG A 190 15.51 -10.77 24.76
CA ARG A 190 16.08 -11.87 25.56
C ARG A 190 15.46 -11.99 26.96
N SER A 191 14.52 -11.11 27.31
CA SER A 191 13.93 -11.05 28.65
C SER A 191 12.46 -10.61 28.63
N GLY A 192 11.62 -11.38 29.32
CA GLY A 192 10.19 -11.10 29.48
C GLY A 192 9.33 -11.71 28.37
N PRO A 193 8.10 -12.15 28.69
CA PRO A 193 7.22 -12.69 27.67
C PRO A 193 6.68 -11.59 26.77
N VAL A 194 6.70 -11.81 25.46
CA VAL A 194 6.10 -10.94 24.46
C VAL A 194 4.66 -11.39 24.23
N ARG A 195 3.71 -10.48 24.41
CA ARG A 195 2.30 -10.80 24.21
C ARG A 195 2.04 -11.10 22.73
N LYS A 196 1.54 -12.29 22.43
CA LYS A 196 1.05 -12.66 21.10
C LYS A 196 -0.45 -12.35 21.02
N PRO A 197 -0.89 -11.40 20.17
CA PRO A 197 -2.31 -11.18 19.95
C PRO A 197 -2.94 -12.40 19.29
N SER A 198 -4.11 -12.82 19.77
CA SER A 198 -4.85 -13.96 19.18
C SER A 198 -5.12 -13.71 17.70
N LEU A 199 -4.86 -14.68 16.83
CA LEU A 199 -5.08 -14.54 15.39
C LEU A 199 -6.55 -14.23 15.09
N ALA A 200 -7.44 -15.03 15.69
CA ALA A 200 -8.90 -14.93 15.61
C ALA A 200 -9.49 -14.62 16.99
N ALA A 201 -10.63 -13.95 17.03
CA ALA A 201 -11.38 -13.74 18.26
C ALA A 201 -12.24 -14.97 18.58
N ASP A 202 -12.25 -15.39 19.84
CA ASP A 202 -13.27 -16.31 20.35
C ASP A 202 -14.50 -15.54 20.88
N ASP A 203 -15.50 -16.28 21.34
CA ASP A 203 -16.74 -15.69 21.85
C ASP A 203 -16.51 -14.91 23.17
N ASP A 204 -15.53 -15.30 23.99
CA ASP A 204 -15.21 -14.61 25.25
C ASP A 204 -14.55 -13.25 24.99
N MET A 205 -13.64 -13.16 24.02
CA MET A 205 -13.03 -11.92 23.56
C MET A 205 -14.07 -10.96 22.98
N ILE A 206 -15.00 -11.48 22.18
CA ILE A 206 -16.10 -10.68 21.61
C ILE A 206 -17.01 -10.19 22.75
N ALA A 207 -17.43 -11.06 23.67
CA ALA A 207 -18.27 -10.69 24.79
C ALA A 207 -17.60 -9.67 25.73
N ALA A 208 -16.28 -9.79 25.95
CA ALA A 208 -15.51 -8.83 26.73
C ALA A 208 -15.46 -7.46 26.05
N ALA A 209 -15.26 -7.41 24.72
CA ALA A 209 -15.30 -6.15 23.96
C ALA A 209 -16.70 -5.52 23.97
N GLU A 210 -17.75 -6.31 23.75
CA GLU A 210 -19.15 -5.88 23.82
C GLU A 210 -19.49 -5.32 25.20
N THR A 211 -19.07 -6.00 26.26
CA THR A 211 -19.27 -5.55 27.65
C THR A 211 -18.54 -4.24 27.92
N ARG A 212 -17.26 -4.14 27.49
CA ARG A 212 -16.43 -2.95 27.67
C ARG A 212 -17.02 -1.73 26.95
N LEU A 213 -17.53 -1.92 25.74
CA LEU A 213 -18.13 -0.87 24.92
C LEU A 213 -19.59 -0.59 25.28
N GLY A 214 -20.24 -1.46 26.06
CA GLY A 214 -21.66 -1.35 26.40
C GLY A 214 -22.61 -1.59 25.22
N VAL A 215 -22.16 -2.28 24.16
CA VAL A 215 -22.93 -2.52 22.93
C VAL A 215 -22.82 -3.97 22.48
N ARG A 216 -23.72 -4.39 21.59
CA ARG A 216 -23.61 -5.69 20.90
C ARG A 216 -23.15 -5.47 19.46
N LEU A 217 -22.05 -6.09 19.08
CA LEU A 217 -21.50 -5.98 17.73
C LEU A 217 -22.39 -6.70 16.70
N PRO A 218 -22.51 -6.18 15.46
CA PRO A 218 -23.24 -6.85 14.38
C PRO A 218 -22.76 -8.28 14.12
N ASP A 219 -23.67 -9.20 13.82
CA ASP A 219 -23.39 -10.63 13.66
C ASP A 219 -22.31 -10.91 12.60
N THR A 220 -22.37 -10.23 11.45
CA THR A 220 -21.37 -10.33 10.39
C THR A 220 -20.01 -9.78 10.83
N LEU A 221 -19.97 -8.67 11.59
CA LEU A 221 -18.72 -8.15 12.15
C LEU A 221 -18.11 -9.14 13.15
N ARG A 222 -18.93 -9.76 14.01
CA ARG A 222 -18.49 -10.84 14.91
C ARG A 222 -17.93 -12.03 14.11
N ALA A 223 -18.55 -12.40 13.00
CA ALA A 223 -18.06 -13.45 12.12
C ALA A 223 -16.71 -13.11 11.48
N LEU A 224 -16.49 -11.84 11.08
CA LEU A 224 -15.19 -11.35 10.61
C LEU A 224 -14.13 -11.45 11.71
N TYR A 225 -14.44 -11.02 12.93
CA TYR A 225 -13.50 -11.14 14.06
C TYR A 225 -13.11 -12.58 14.40
N ARG A 226 -14.03 -13.54 14.22
CA ARG A 226 -13.72 -14.98 14.35
C ARG A 226 -12.82 -15.51 13.24
N LYS A 227 -12.75 -14.84 12.09
CA LYS A 227 -11.78 -15.17 11.03
C LYS A 227 -10.42 -14.55 11.32
N LEU A 228 -10.43 -13.27 11.71
CA LEU A 228 -9.22 -12.54 12.08
C LEU A 228 -9.59 -11.41 13.05
N ASN A 229 -8.91 -11.35 14.20
CA ASN A 229 -9.11 -10.30 15.21
C ASN A 229 -8.52 -8.96 14.76
N GLY A 230 -9.15 -8.32 13.76
CA GLY A 230 -8.60 -7.14 13.09
C GLY A 230 -7.42 -7.47 12.17
N GLY A 231 -7.08 -6.53 11.28
CA GLY A 231 -5.99 -6.70 10.32
C GLY A 231 -6.22 -5.97 9.01
N TYR A 232 -5.29 -6.12 8.08
CA TYR A 232 -5.30 -5.44 6.80
C TYR A 232 -6.36 -6.01 5.85
N VAL A 233 -7.23 -5.13 5.37
CA VAL A 233 -8.35 -5.44 4.48
C VAL A 233 -8.09 -5.02 3.04
N GLY A 234 -6.98 -4.31 2.79
CA GLY A 234 -6.68 -3.73 1.48
C GLY A 234 -7.59 -2.55 1.14
N TRP A 235 -7.37 -1.95 -0.02
CA TRP A 235 -8.16 -0.80 -0.45
C TRP A 235 -9.59 -1.24 -0.76
N LEU A 236 -10.50 -0.92 0.17
CA LEU A 236 -11.92 -1.23 0.09
C LEU A 236 -12.71 0.00 -0.28
N TYR A 237 -13.69 -0.18 -1.15
CA TYR A 237 -14.51 0.89 -1.67
C TYR A 237 -15.99 0.55 -1.54
N VAL A 238 -16.81 1.57 -1.40
CA VAL A 238 -18.27 1.50 -1.55
C VAL A 238 -18.72 2.46 -2.65
N PRO A 239 -19.79 2.14 -3.39
CA PRO A 239 -20.26 2.99 -4.47
C PRO A 239 -20.95 4.26 -3.94
N LEU A 240 -20.61 5.42 -4.50
CA LEU A 240 -21.31 6.70 -4.25
C LEU A 240 -22.54 6.86 -5.15
N VAL A 241 -22.59 6.13 -6.27
CA VAL A 241 -23.68 6.17 -7.25
C VAL A 241 -24.17 4.75 -7.60
N PRO A 242 -25.42 4.55 -8.07
CA PRO A 242 -25.96 3.21 -8.31
C PRO A 242 -25.22 2.36 -9.35
N ASN A 243 -24.57 3.00 -10.34
CA ASN A 243 -23.80 2.33 -11.39
C ASN A 243 -22.43 3.01 -11.49
N PRO A 244 -21.51 2.70 -10.56
CA PRO A 244 -20.22 3.37 -10.49
C PRO A 244 -19.34 2.98 -11.68
N GLY A 245 -18.75 3.97 -12.33
CA GLY A 245 -17.71 3.79 -13.33
C GLY A 245 -16.34 3.47 -12.71
N PRO A 246 -15.33 3.17 -13.53
CA PRO A 246 -13.97 2.88 -13.08
C PRO A 246 -13.16 4.16 -12.79
N VAL A 247 -13.77 5.12 -12.08
CA VAL A 247 -13.18 6.43 -11.72
C VAL A 247 -13.37 6.69 -10.23
N TYR A 248 -12.39 7.29 -9.57
CA TYR A 248 -12.43 7.48 -8.10
C TYR A 248 -13.67 8.24 -7.62
N ASP A 249 -14.17 9.21 -8.40
CA ASP A 249 -15.33 10.04 -8.05
C ASP A 249 -16.63 9.25 -7.82
N ASP A 250 -16.74 8.04 -8.37
CA ASP A 250 -17.92 7.18 -8.20
C ASP A 250 -17.81 6.25 -6.97
N TRP A 251 -16.70 6.31 -6.23
CA TRP A 251 -16.38 5.43 -5.11
C TRP A 251 -15.91 6.19 -3.87
N ARG A 252 -16.17 5.64 -2.68
CA ARG A 252 -15.63 6.12 -1.42
C ARG A 252 -14.84 5.01 -0.73
N GLY A 253 -13.62 5.31 -0.31
CA GLY A 253 -12.81 4.40 0.50
C GLY A 253 -13.49 4.12 1.84
N ALA A 254 -13.53 2.86 2.26
CA ALA A 254 -14.35 2.40 3.39
C ALA A 254 -13.56 2.06 4.66
N PHE A 255 -12.22 2.13 4.65
CA PHE A 255 -11.35 1.84 5.80
C PHE A 255 -10.12 2.76 5.82
N SER A 256 -10.29 4.03 5.41
CA SER A 256 -9.23 5.03 5.16
C SER A 256 -8.08 4.54 4.28
N ILE A 257 -7.92 5.17 3.11
CA ILE A 257 -7.15 4.62 1.98
C ILE A 257 -5.72 4.18 2.35
N ASP A 258 -5.02 4.92 3.22
CA ASP A 258 -3.62 4.65 3.56
C ASP A 258 -3.43 3.63 4.70
N TYR A 259 -4.47 3.38 5.50
CA TYR A 259 -4.46 2.31 6.51
C TYR A 259 -5.19 1.07 5.96
N SER A 260 -6.46 1.15 5.58
CA SER A 260 -7.12 -0.01 4.97
C SER A 260 -7.07 -1.25 5.88
N SER A 261 -7.38 -1.06 7.16
CA SER A 261 -7.38 -2.10 8.19
C SER A 261 -8.61 -2.02 9.09
N LEU A 262 -9.06 -3.17 9.59
CA LEU A 262 -10.06 -3.25 10.65
C LEU A 262 -9.35 -3.28 12.01
N ALA A 263 -9.74 -2.40 12.93
CA ALA A 263 -9.18 -2.37 14.28
C ALA A 263 -9.47 -3.69 15.03
N PRO A 264 -8.51 -4.23 15.81
CA PRO A 264 -8.74 -5.40 16.65
C PRO A 264 -9.70 -5.07 17.81
N LEU A 265 -10.35 -6.10 18.36
CA LEU A 265 -11.40 -5.94 19.40
C LEU A 265 -10.95 -5.18 20.65
N ASP A 266 -9.69 -5.31 21.05
CA ASP A 266 -9.13 -4.61 22.22
C ASP A 266 -8.82 -3.13 21.96
N LYS A 267 -8.82 -2.71 20.69
CA LYS A 267 -8.61 -1.32 20.25
C LYS A 267 -9.89 -0.62 19.80
N LEU A 268 -11.00 -1.35 19.65
CA LEU A 268 -12.30 -0.71 19.46
C LEU A 268 -12.59 0.23 20.63
N ARG A 269 -13.00 1.45 20.31
CA ARG A 269 -13.27 2.52 21.26
C ARG A 269 -14.29 3.49 20.67
N THR A 270 -14.87 4.32 21.52
CA THR A 270 -15.77 5.40 21.07
C THR A 270 -15.00 6.50 20.33
N VAL A 271 -15.68 7.31 19.54
CA VAL A 271 -15.10 8.53 18.96
C VAL A 271 -14.68 9.50 20.06
N ALA A 272 -15.44 9.59 21.15
CA ALA A 272 -15.08 10.42 22.30
C ALA A 272 -13.73 10.00 22.92
N GLU A 273 -13.52 8.71 23.16
CA GLU A 273 -12.23 8.16 23.64
C GLU A 273 -11.11 8.31 22.61
N HIS A 274 -11.43 8.37 21.31
CA HIS A 274 -10.44 8.62 20.27
C HIS A 274 -9.96 10.07 20.30
N TYR A 275 -10.87 11.03 20.42
CA TYR A 275 -10.55 12.46 20.46
C TYR A 275 -9.84 12.88 21.74
N SER A 276 -10.11 12.20 22.88
CA SER A 276 -9.40 12.48 24.14
C SER A 276 -7.88 12.26 24.08
N ASP A 277 -7.37 11.56 23.07
CA ASP A 277 -5.93 11.45 22.84
C ASP A 277 -5.31 12.76 22.30
N PHE A 278 -6.12 13.65 21.75
CA PHE A 278 -5.68 14.84 20.99
C PHE A 278 -6.20 16.16 21.57
N THR A 279 -7.39 16.16 22.16
CA THR A 279 -8.03 17.35 22.72
C THR A 279 -8.86 17.00 23.95
N ASP A 280 -8.85 17.88 24.94
CA ASP A 280 -9.73 17.83 26.12
C ASP A 280 -10.93 18.78 25.97
N ASP A 281 -11.04 19.50 24.84
CA ASP A 281 -12.12 20.46 24.61
C ASP A 281 -13.40 19.74 24.17
N PRO A 282 -14.50 19.81 24.95
CA PRO A 282 -15.75 19.18 24.58
C PRO A 282 -16.40 19.81 23.33
N GLU A 283 -16.03 21.04 22.94
CA GLU A 283 -16.54 21.69 21.74
C GLU A 283 -15.96 21.09 20.44
N ASP A 284 -14.81 20.41 20.53
CA ASP A 284 -14.18 19.72 19.40
C ASP A 284 -14.79 18.32 19.13
N LEU A 285 -15.64 17.82 20.03
CA LEU A 285 -16.23 16.49 19.91
C LEU A 285 -17.39 16.46 18.91
N PRO A 286 -17.40 15.49 17.97
CA PRO A 286 -18.55 15.25 17.13
C PRO A 286 -19.82 14.93 17.93
N ALA A 287 -20.97 15.26 17.36
CA ALA A 287 -22.25 14.93 17.99
C ALA A 287 -22.40 13.42 18.22
N ASN A 288 -22.84 13.04 19.43
CA ASN A 288 -22.99 11.65 19.88
C ASN A 288 -21.69 10.83 19.87
N ALA A 289 -20.51 11.45 19.97
CA ALA A 289 -19.22 10.76 19.91
C ALA A 289 -19.07 9.58 20.88
N GLU A 290 -19.79 9.59 22.01
CA GLU A 290 -19.88 8.51 23.01
C GLU A 290 -20.67 7.27 22.52
N HIS A 291 -21.47 7.41 21.46
CA HIS A 291 -22.28 6.35 20.86
C HIS A 291 -21.73 5.86 19.50
N LEU A 292 -20.64 6.45 19.03
CA LEU A 292 -19.98 6.10 17.77
C LEU A 292 -18.76 5.22 18.06
N ILE A 293 -18.75 3.96 17.61
CA ILE A 293 -17.61 3.06 17.77
C ILE A 293 -16.72 3.08 16.53
N VAL A 294 -15.44 3.34 16.72
CA VAL A 294 -14.44 3.40 15.64
C VAL A 294 -14.06 2.00 15.17
N LEU A 295 -14.38 1.65 13.91
CA LEU A 295 -13.85 0.44 13.25
C LEU A 295 -12.49 0.71 12.61
N GLN A 296 -12.30 1.92 12.11
CA GLN A 296 -11.03 2.46 11.62
C GLN A 296 -11.10 3.99 11.76
N ALA A 297 -10.00 4.62 12.18
CA ALA A 297 -9.81 6.07 12.04
C ALA A 297 -8.43 6.44 11.46
N ARG A 298 -8.41 7.47 10.63
CA ARG A 298 -7.23 8.26 10.25
C ARG A 298 -7.57 9.73 10.40
N TYR A 299 -7.08 10.35 11.47
CA TYR A 299 -7.47 11.74 11.79
C TYR A 299 -9.00 11.86 11.76
N GLY A 300 -9.58 12.80 11.00
CA GLY A 300 -11.02 12.96 10.86
C GLY A 300 -11.71 11.95 9.93
N ASP A 301 -10.99 11.23 9.05
CA ASP A 301 -11.57 10.21 8.16
C ASP A 301 -11.76 8.89 8.92
N MET A 302 -13.01 8.48 9.11
CA MET A 302 -13.34 7.33 9.95
C MET A 302 -14.45 6.46 9.37
N THR A 303 -14.42 5.18 9.74
CA THR A 303 -15.52 4.24 9.53
C THR A 303 -16.05 3.80 10.88
N LEU A 304 -17.34 4.04 11.11
CA LEU A 304 -17.94 4.02 12.44
C LEU A 304 -19.17 3.12 12.50
N LEU A 305 -19.42 2.51 13.65
CA LEU A 305 -20.72 1.99 14.03
C LEU A 305 -21.46 3.05 14.85
N ASP A 306 -22.66 3.44 14.44
CA ASP A 306 -23.47 4.44 15.12
C ASP A 306 -24.65 3.82 15.88
N TYR A 307 -24.56 3.85 17.21
CA TYR A 307 -25.60 3.34 18.12
C TYR A 307 -26.52 4.45 18.68
N SER A 308 -26.42 5.70 18.19
CA SER A 308 -27.21 6.83 18.72
C SER A 308 -28.73 6.62 18.62
N ALA A 309 -29.19 5.85 17.63
CA ALA A 309 -30.61 5.55 17.39
C ALA A 309 -31.12 4.27 18.07
N GLY A 310 -30.24 3.47 18.68
CA GLY A 310 -30.63 2.22 19.35
C GLY A 310 -29.60 1.09 19.25
N PRO A 311 -29.99 -0.15 19.64
CA PRO A 311 -29.07 -1.27 19.78
C PRO A 311 -28.63 -1.91 18.45
N ARG A 312 -29.23 -1.51 17.32
CA ARG A 312 -28.80 -1.92 15.99
C ARG A 312 -28.04 -0.75 15.37
N PRO A 313 -26.72 -0.87 15.15
CA PRO A 313 -25.94 0.26 14.69
C PRO A 313 -26.11 0.46 13.18
N ARG A 314 -26.12 1.73 12.77
CA ARG A 314 -25.84 2.12 11.39
C ARG A 314 -24.34 2.07 11.14
N VAL A 315 -23.91 2.04 9.88
CA VAL A 315 -22.50 2.27 9.53
C VAL A 315 -22.36 3.65 8.91
N LEU A 316 -21.44 4.45 9.45
CA LEU A 316 -21.12 5.77 8.91
C LEU A 316 -19.71 5.74 8.31
N ILE A 317 -19.56 6.33 7.13
CA ILE A 317 -18.26 6.78 6.63
C ILE A 317 -18.26 8.29 6.76
N VAL A 318 -17.30 8.82 7.50
CA VAL A 318 -17.24 10.24 7.87
C VAL A 318 -15.87 10.83 7.57
N ASP A 319 -15.85 12.14 7.40
CA ASP A 319 -14.66 12.98 7.33
C ASP A 319 -14.90 14.24 8.16
N TYR A 320 -14.40 14.22 9.40
CA TYR A 320 -14.45 15.35 10.33
C TYR A 320 -13.41 16.44 10.01
N ASP A 321 -12.50 16.22 9.05
CA ASP A 321 -11.53 17.23 8.62
C ASP A 321 -12.11 18.18 7.56
N LYS A 322 -13.36 17.96 7.14
CA LYS A 322 -14.10 18.87 6.25
C LYS A 322 -14.26 20.27 6.84
N ALA A 323 -14.45 21.25 5.96
CA ALA A 323 -14.61 22.64 6.36
C ALA A 323 -15.84 22.83 7.25
N SER A 324 -15.73 23.74 8.24
CA SER A 324 -16.82 24.08 9.15
C SER A 324 -18.11 24.40 8.40
N GLY A 325 -19.18 23.67 8.73
CA GLY A 325 -20.51 23.82 8.12
C GLY A 325 -20.81 22.84 6.99
N GLU A 326 -19.84 22.03 6.57
CA GLU A 326 -20.09 20.86 5.71
C GLU A 326 -20.56 19.67 6.55
N ASP A 327 -21.36 18.79 5.96
CA ASP A 327 -21.77 17.54 6.61
C ASP A 327 -20.57 16.58 6.64
N PRO A 328 -20.08 16.20 7.83
CA PRO A 328 -18.97 15.26 7.94
C PRO A 328 -19.36 13.86 7.45
N VAL A 329 -20.65 13.52 7.37
CA VAL A 329 -21.10 12.19 6.95
C VAL A 329 -21.11 12.07 5.44
N ASP A 330 -20.21 11.24 4.89
CA ASP A 330 -20.17 10.95 3.44
C ASP A 330 -21.25 9.93 3.05
N LEU A 331 -21.38 8.86 3.83
CA LEU A 331 -22.30 7.76 3.56
C LEU A 331 -22.87 7.17 4.84
N VAL A 332 -24.11 6.71 4.74
CA VAL A 332 -24.85 6.01 5.80
C VAL A 332 -25.39 4.70 5.24
N PHE A 333 -25.15 3.62 5.96
CA PHE A 333 -25.80 2.33 5.74
C PHE A 333 -26.69 2.02 6.95
N GLU A 334 -27.87 1.44 6.70
CA GLU A 334 -28.85 1.15 7.75
C GLU A 334 -28.32 0.12 8.75
N ASP A 335 -27.47 -0.80 8.29
CA ASP A 335 -26.79 -1.78 9.12
C ASP A 335 -25.45 -2.22 8.51
N PHE A 336 -24.72 -3.03 9.28
CA PHE A 336 -23.42 -3.56 8.86
C PHE A 336 -23.51 -4.56 7.71
N ASP A 337 -24.62 -5.30 7.57
CA ASP A 337 -24.78 -6.29 6.51
C ASP A 337 -24.93 -5.60 5.15
N GLN A 338 -25.67 -4.49 5.11
CA GLN A 338 -25.79 -3.64 3.92
C GLN A 338 -24.44 -3.01 3.55
N PHE A 339 -23.70 -2.48 4.53
CA PHE A 339 -22.35 -1.97 4.32
C PHE A 339 -21.42 -3.06 3.75
N PHE A 340 -21.39 -4.23 4.38
CA PHE A 340 -20.55 -5.35 3.96
C PHE A 340 -20.89 -5.84 2.54
N ALA A 341 -22.19 -5.90 2.21
CA ALA A 341 -22.65 -6.25 0.87
C ALA A 341 -22.31 -5.19 -0.21
N ALA A 342 -22.14 -3.93 0.20
CA ALA A 342 -21.75 -2.83 -0.69
C ALA A 342 -20.24 -2.76 -0.94
N LEU A 343 -19.41 -3.33 -0.04
CA LEU A 343 -17.96 -3.30 -0.18
C LEU A 343 -17.47 -4.00 -1.45
N ARG A 344 -16.51 -3.36 -2.10
CA ARG A 344 -15.74 -3.90 -3.22
C ARG A 344 -14.26 -3.71 -2.95
N GLY A 345 -13.44 -4.54 -3.59
CA GLY A 345 -11.99 -4.38 -3.56
C GLY A 345 -11.43 -4.24 -4.96
N GLU A 346 -10.16 -3.86 -5.05
CA GLU A 346 -9.47 -3.81 -6.34
C GLU A 346 -9.39 -5.18 -6.99
N ARG A 347 -9.46 -5.22 -8.32
CA ARG A 347 -9.35 -6.46 -9.07
C ARG A 347 -7.95 -7.05 -8.90
N GLY A 348 -7.92 -8.33 -8.52
CA GLY A 348 -6.65 -9.01 -8.24
C GLY A 348 -6.04 -8.70 -6.88
N ARG A 349 -6.75 -8.02 -5.98
CA ARG A 349 -6.32 -7.81 -4.58
C ARG A 349 -5.99 -9.10 -3.83
N LEU A 350 -6.63 -10.21 -4.20
CA LEU A 350 -6.40 -11.55 -3.65
C LEU A 350 -5.71 -12.44 -4.68
N ARG A 351 -4.81 -11.90 -5.52
CA ARG A 351 -4.03 -12.75 -6.44
C ARG A 351 -3.33 -13.84 -5.64
N THR A 352 -3.94 -15.02 -5.61
CA THR A 352 -3.44 -16.26 -4.99
C THR A 352 -2.42 -16.93 -5.89
N GLU A 353 -2.40 -16.59 -7.18
CA GLU A 353 -1.33 -16.96 -8.07
C GLU A 353 -0.10 -16.17 -7.69
N THR A 354 0.86 -16.85 -7.06
CA THR A 354 2.21 -16.33 -6.95
C THR A 354 2.67 -16.01 -8.37
N PRO A 355 2.91 -14.73 -8.72
CA PRO A 355 3.35 -14.40 -10.07
C PRO A 355 4.63 -15.18 -10.36
N ALA A 356 4.72 -15.75 -11.56
CA ALA A 356 5.96 -16.36 -12.02
C ALA A 356 7.06 -15.32 -11.90
N ARG A 357 8.03 -15.56 -11.01
CA ARG A 357 9.12 -14.62 -10.79
C ARG A 357 10.16 -14.85 -11.87
N ASP A 358 10.78 -13.78 -12.35
CA ASP A 358 12.02 -13.93 -13.10
C ASP A 358 13.10 -14.35 -12.10
N LEU A 359 13.42 -15.64 -12.06
CA LEU A 359 14.38 -16.23 -11.14
C LEU A 359 15.65 -16.60 -11.90
N GLY A 360 16.79 -16.31 -11.31
CA GLY A 360 18.09 -16.72 -11.82
C GLY A 360 18.34 -18.24 -11.69
N ALA A 361 19.58 -18.62 -12.01
CA ALA A 361 20.08 -19.98 -11.83
C ALA A 361 20.03 -20.43 -10.35
N PRO A 362 19.79 -21.73 -10.10
CA PRO A 362 19.85 -22.31 -8.76
C PRO A 362 21.25 -22.20 -8.19
N MET A 363 21.38 -22.27 -6.86
CA MET A 363 22.66 -22.09 -6.18
C MET A 363 23.66 -23.21 -6.46
N GLU A 364 23.20 -24.42 -6.78
CA GLU A 364 24.06 -25.54 -7.14
C GLU A 364 24.96 -25.26 -8.35
N GLU A 365 24.51 -24.37 -9.26
CA GLU A 365 25.28 -23.93 -10.42
C GLU A 365 26.37 -22.90 -10.06
N ALA A 366 26.31 -22.31 -8.85
CA ALA A 366 27.33 -21.40 -8.37
C ALA A 366 28.54 -22.17 -7.80
N PRO A 367 29.78 -21.72 -8.08
CA PRO A 367 30.97 -22.23 -7.40
C PRO A 367 30.82 -22.18 -5.88
N GLU A 368 31.33 -23.20 -5.18
CA GLU A 368 31.16 -23.37 -3.74
C GLU A 368 31.68 -22.17 -2.93
N ASP A 369 32.81 -21.59 -3.34
CA ASP A 369 33.42 -20.39 -2.77
C ASP A 369 32.59 -19.11 -2.98
N GLN A 370 31.60 -19.14 -3.87
CA GLN A 370 30.69 -18.03 -4.17
C GLN A 370 29.29 -18.22 -3.58
N ARG A 371 28.98 -19.39 -2.99
CA ARG A 371 27.62 -19.66 -2.48
C ARG A 371 27.22 -18.72 -1.35
N ALA A 372 28.10 -18.50 -0.37
CA ALA A 372 27.81 -17.60 0.75
C ALA A 372 27.60 -16.16 0.31
N SER A 373 28.46 -15.68 -0.58
CA SER A 373 28.37 -14.33 -1.12
C SER A 373 27.08 -14.10 -1.93
N ARG A 374 26.71 -15.07 -2.77
CA ARG A 374 25.47 -15.06 -3.55
C ARG A 374 24.23 -15.22 -2.66
N PHE A 375 24.32 -16.01 -1.59
CA PHE A 375 23.23 -16.18 -0.64
C PHE A 375 22.81 -14.86 0.01
N TRP A 376 23.78 -14.11 0.53
CA TRP A 376 23.51 -12.85 1.22
C TRP A 376 23.28 -11.66 0.28
N GLY A 377 23.96 -11.60 -0.87
CA GLY A 377 23.91 -10.45 -1.76
C GLY A 377 24.53 -9.18 -1.16
N LYS A 378 23.91 -8.02 -1.44
CA LYS A 378 24.29 -6.67 -0.95
C LYS A 378 23.43 -6.22 0.24
N SER A 379 23.11 -7.09 1.19
CA SER A 379 22.24 -6.71 2.32
C SER A 379 22.95 -5.88 3.38
N ASP A 380 22.16 -5.14 4.15
CA ASP A 380 22.53 -4.53 5.42
C ASP A 380 22.43 -5.52 6.59
N PRO A 381 23.17 -5.31 7.71
CA PRO A 381 23.11 -6.19 8.88
C PRO A 381 21.67 -6.43 9.34
N HIS A 382 21.41 -7.57 9.97
CA HIS A 382 20.08 -7.89 10.46
C HIS A 382 19.53 -6.74 11.34
N PRO A 383 18.23 -6.39 11.29
CA PRO A 383 17.68 -5.32 12.13
C PRO A 383 17.97 -5.47 13.62
N PHE A 384 18.15 -6.70 14.13
CA PHE A 384 18.57 -6.94 15.52
C PHE A 384 19.93 -6.31 15.85
N TYR A 385 20.85 -6.25 14.89
CA TYR A 385 22.12 -5.55 15.05
C TYR A 385 21.90 -4.04 15.24
N ARG A 386 21.07 -3.43 14.39
CA ARG A 386 20.74 -2.00 14.49
C ARG A 386 20.06 -1.66 15.82
N ASN A 387 19.11 -2.50 16.24
CA ASN A 387 18.40 -2.31 17.48
C ASN A 387 19.32 -2.50 18.70
N ALA A 388 20.25 -3.46 18.66
CA ALA A 388 21.22 -3.66 19.74
C ALA A 388 22.17 -2.47 19.89
N ILE A 389 22.68 -1.90 18.78
CA ILE A 389 23.50 -0.67 18.82
C ILE A 389 22.76 0.47 19.53
N GLN A 390 21.46 0.63 19.26
CA GLN A 390 20.66 1.69 19.88
C GLN A 390 20.45 1.51 21.39
N ARG A 391 20.63 0.29 21.93
CA ARG A 391 20.48 0.02 23.37
C ARG A 391 21.74 0.30 24.17
N GLU A 392 22.90 0.33 23.53
CA GLU A 392 24.22 0.54 24.15
C GLU A 392 24.53 -0.45 25.32
N ASP A 393 23.86 -1.60 25.36
CA ASP A 393 23.95 -2.59 26.45
C ASP A 393 25.06 -3.64 26.23
N GLY A 394 25.81 -3.51 25.15
CA GLY A 394 26.90 -4.43 24.76
C GLY A 394 26.42 -5.77 24.21
N THR A 395 25.14 -5.93 23.89
CA THR A 395 24.58 -7.18 23.33
C THR A 395 24.61 -7.25 21.80
N GLU A 396 25.40 -6.39 21.17
CA GLU A 396 25.57 -6.31 19.71
C GLU A 396 25.95 -7.70 19.14
N PRO A 397 25.14 -8.27 18.23
CA PRO A 397 25.51 -9.51 17.56
C PRO A 397 26.78 -9.31 16.73
N LYS A 398 27.60 -10.35 16.63
CA LYS A 398 28.76 -10.30 15.73
C LYS A 398 28.31 -10.12 14.28
N MET A 399 29.13 -9.46 13.46
CA MET A 399 28.85 -9.30 12.03
C MET A 399 29.03 -10.61 11.23
N ALA A 400 29.87 -11.52 11.73
CA ALA A 400 30.18 -12.82 11.15
C ALA A 400 30.29 -13.86 12.28
N ALA A 401 29.85 -15.10 12.02
CA ALA A 401 29.89 -16.17 13.01
C ALA A 401 31.25 -16.86 13.03
N ASP A 402 32.12 -16.43 13.94
CA ASP A 402 33.37 -17.13 14.20
C ASP A 402 33.16 -18.48 14.90
N GLY A 403 34.20 -19.32 14.89
CA GLY A 403 34.13 -20.67 15.49
C GLY A 403 33.75 -20.66 16.97
N ALA A 404 34.09 -19.59 17.71
CA ALA A 404 33.68 -19.44 19.10
C ALA A 404 32.18 -19.21 19.25
N LEU A 405 31.58 -18.35 18.41
CA LEU A 405 30.13 -18.13 18.39
C LEU A 405 29.38 -19.40 17.96
N VAL A 406 29.88 -20.10 16.94
CA VAL A 406 29.30 -21.36 16.48
C VAL A 406 29.32 -22.40 17.59
N ALA A 407 30.47 -22.61 18.24
CA ALA A 407 30.60 -23.56 19.35
C ALA A 407 29.68 -23.20 20.53
N ALA A 408 29.59 -21.91 20.90
CA ALA A 408 28.70 -21.44 21.95
C ALA A 408 27.22 -21.67 21.60
N THR A 409 26.85 -21.46 20.33
CA THR A 409 25.48 -21.67 19.84
C THR A 409 25.10 -23.15 19.85
N GLN A 410 25.96 -24.01 19.32
CA GLN A 410 25.76 -25.47 19.36
C GLN A 410 25.66 -25.99 20.79
N HIS A 411 26.52 -25.50 21.70
CA HIS A 411 26.45 -25.85 23.11
C HIS A 411 25.12 -25.43 23.74
N ARG A 412 24.65 -24.21 23.46
CA ARG A 412 23.38 -23.68 23.96
C ARG A 412 22.16 -24.45 23.42
N LEU A 413 22.22 -24.91 22.18
CA LEU A 413 21.15 -25.71 21.55
C LEU A 413 21.22 -27.20 21.92
N GLY A 414 22.39 -27.70 22.35
CA GLY A 414 22.63 -29.13 22.53
C GLY A 414 22.62 -29.92 21.21
N LEU A 415 22.89 -29.25 20.08
CA LEU A 415 22.76 -29.78 18.72
C LEU A 415 23.94 -29.28 17.85
N GLY A 416 24.37 -30.09 16.89
CA GLY A 416 25.34 -29.69 15.86
C GLY A 416 24.64 -28.97 14.70
N LEU A 417 25.15 -27.80 14.29
CA LEU A 417 24.61 -27.07 13.14
C LEU A 417 25.15 -27.66 11.81
N PRO A 418 24.38 -27.62 10.71
CA PRO A 418 24.85 -28.05 9.40
C PRO A 418 26.11 -27.29 8.97
N VAL A 419 27.07 -27.97 8.34
CA VAL A 419 28.35 -27.37 7.92
C VAL A 419 28.13 -26.22 6.92
N ASP A 420 27.24 -26.41 5.95
CA ASP A 420 26.91 -25.38 4.95
C ASP A 420 26.24 -24.17 5.60
N LEU A 421 25.37 -24.37 6.60
CA LEU A 421 24.78 -23.28 7.37
C LEU A 421 25.86 -22.49 8.14
N VAL A 422 26.80 -23.20 8.78
CA VAL A 422 27.93 -22.58 9.48
C VAL A 422 28.79 -21.77 8.51
N ALA A 423 29.06 -22.29 7.30
CA ALA A 423 29.80 -21.57 6.27
C ALA A 423 29.09 -20.29 5.83
N LEU A 424 27.77 -20.35 5.61
CA LEU A 424 26.95 -19.18 5.28
C LEU A 424 27.01 -18.12 6.40
N TRP A 425 26.84 -18.51 7.66
CA TRP A 425 26.85 -17.57 8.79
C TRP A 425 28.26 -17.05 9.12
N GLY A 426 29.30 -17.81 8.76
CA GLY A 426 30.71 -17.40 8.86
C GLY A 426 31.06 -16.23 7.94
N GLU A 427 30.45 -16.14 6.75
CA GLU A 427 30.55 -14.96 5.89
C GLU A 427 29.76 -13.78 6.48
N ARG A 428 28.56 -14.07 7.04
CA ARG A 428 27.67 -13.05 7.59
C ARG A 428 26.67 -13.62 8.58
N ASN A 429 26.58 -13.04 9.77
CA ASN A 429 25.76 -13.54 10.87
C ASN A 429 24.31 -13.00 10.82
N GLY A 430 23.54 -13.44 9.83
CA GLY A 430 22.14 -13.02 9.62
C GLY A 430 21.97 -11.73 8.80
N GLY A 431 20.73 -11.44 8.42
CA GLY A 431 20.40 -10.29 7.57
C GLY A 431 19.54 -10.67 6.36
N GLY A 432 19.41 -9.77 5.39
CA GLY A 432 18.62 -10.04 4.18
C GLY A 432 19.26 -11.08 3.26
N VAL A 433 18.46 -12.01 2.74
CA VAL A 433 18.88 -13.06 1.79
C VAL A 433 18.50 -12.67 0.36
N ALA A 434 19.46 -12.76 -0.57
CA ALA A 434 19.23 -12.51 -1.99
C ALA A 434 18.66 -13.74 -2.69
N THR A 435 19.22 -14.93 -2.45
CA THR A 435 18.70 -16.20 -2.99
C THR A 435 17.73 -16.86 -2.03
N ARG A 436 16.46 -16.50 -2.14
CA ARG A 436 15.43 -16.91 -1.18
C ARG A 436 14.27 -17.70 -1.77
N PHE A 437 14.26 -17.92 -3.07
CA PHE A 437 13.14 -18.57 -3.75
C PHE A 437 13.48 -19.99 -4.17
N VAL A 438 12.52 -20.90 -4.06
CA VAL A 438 12.57 -22.23 -4.67
C VAL A 438 11.46 -22.35 -5.69
N ARG A 439 11.80 -22.84 -6.88
CA ARG A 439 10.85 -23.15 -7.93
C ARG A 439 10.40 -24.60 -7.86
N PHE A 440 9.09 -24.80 -7.91
CA PHE A 440 8.43 -26.09 -8.09
C PHE A 440 7.72 -26.10 -9.44
N THR A 441 7.91 -27.19 -10.18
CA THR A 441 7.27 -27.41 -11.48
C THR A 441 6.44 -28.68 -11.40
N GLU A 442 5.12 -28.54 -11.52
CA GLU A 442 4.19 -29.67 -11.56
C GLU A 442 3.39 -29.62 -12.87
N GLY A 443 3.81 -30.43 -13.84
CA GLY A 443 3.30 -30.34 -15.21
C GLY A 443 3.62 -28.97 -15.82
N ALA A 444 2.57 -28.21 -16.19
CA ALA A 444 2.70 -26.86 -16.72
C ALA A 444 2.63 -25.76 -15.62
N ALA A 445 2.27 -26.11 -14.39
CA ALA A 445 2.18 -25.16 -13.30
C ALA A 445 3.57 -24.89 -12.71
N VAL A 446 3.91 -23.61 -12.59
CA VAL A 446 5.12 -23.14 -11.91
C VAL A 446 4.71 -22.44 -10.63
N ARG A 447 5.29 -22.89 -9.50
CA ARG A 447 5.09 -22.26 -8.19
C ARG A 447 6.43 -21.85 -7.63
N ASP A 448 6.59 -20.56 -7.36
CA ASP A 448 7.78 -20.01 -6.71
C ASP A 448 7.47 -19.75 -5.23
N VAL A 449 8.22 -20.38 -4.32
CA VAL A 449 8.03 -20.26 -2.88
C VAL A 449 9.19 -19.46 -2.27
N GLU A 450 8.87 -18.45 -1.48
CA GLU A 450 9.87 -17.70 -0.70
C GLU A 450 10.18 -18.45 0.59
N VAL A 451 11.40 -18.98 0.67
CA VAL A 451 11.83 -19.86 1.75
C VAL A 451 12.28 -19.06 2.97
N MET A 452 13.10 -18.03 2.78
CA MET A 452 13.77 -17.34 3.91
C MET A 452 14.11 -15.90 3.53
N ARG A 453 13.68 -14.91 4.32
CA ARG A 453 13.90 -13.48 4.00
C ARG A 453 15.03 -12.89 4.83
N ARG A 454 14.99 -13.11 6.14
CA ARG A 454 15.84 -12.46 7.14
C ARG A 454 16.16 -13.42 8.28
N PRO A 455 17.02 -14.43 8.06
CA PRO A 455 17.49 -15.28 9.13
C PRO A 455 18.15 -14.47 10.23
N VAL A 456 17.97 -14.93 11.46
CA VAL A 456 18.49 -14.25 12.65
C VAL A 456 19.98 -14.56 12.87
N PRO A 457 20.73 -13.67 13.54
CA PRO A 457 22.10 -13.97 13.97
C PRO A 457 22.14 -15.18 14.93
N LEU A 458 23.23 -15.95 14.95
CA LEU A 458 23.34 -17.19 15.74
C LEU A 458 23.11 -17.00 17.25
N GLU A 459 23.42 -15.82 17.79
CA GLU A 459 23.14 -15.46 19.19
C GLU A 459 21.63 -15.49 19.52
N TYR A 460 20.78 -15.34 18.50
CA TYR A 460 19.32 -15.26 18.61
C TYR A 460 18.61 -16.53 18.16
N VAL A 461 19.31 -17.47 17.50
CA VAL A 461 18.77 -18.78 17.12
C VAL A 461 18.40 -19.55 18.39
N VAL A 462 17.16 -20.03 18.51
CA VAL A 462 16.67 -20.80 19.67
C VAL A 462 15.87 -21.99 19.18
N THR A 463 15.51 -22.90 20.09
CA THR A 463 14.53 -23.94 19.79
C THR A 463 13.12 -23.34 19.74
N LEU A 464 12.17 -23.99 19.05
CA LEU A 464 10.78 -23.58 19.01
C LEU A 464 10.15 -23.60 20.41
N ASP A 465 10.62 -24.50 21.26
CA ASP A 465 10.23 -24.56 22.67
C ASP A 465 10.59 -23.27 23.43
N VAL A 466 11.85 -22.86 23.32
CA VAL A 466 12.32 -21.61 23.95
C VAL A 466 11.64 -20.39 23.35
N LEU A 467 11.39 -20.35 22.03
CA LEU A 467 10.62 -19.26 21.42
C LEU A 467 9.18 -19.24 21.96
N SER A 468 8.54 -20.41 22.08
CA SER A 468 7.20 -20.52 22.63
C SER A 468 7.12 -20.04 24.08
N ASP A 469 8.10 -20.34 24.91
CA ASP A 469 8.12 -19.91 26.32
C ASP A 469 8.32 -18.40 26.48
N ARG A 470 8.88 -17.74 25.48
CA ARG A 470 9.01 -16.28 25.42
C ARG A 470 7.74 -15.57 24.96
N LEU A 471 6.69 -16.29 24.62
CA LEU A 471 5.43 -15.72 24.15
C LEU A 471 4.35 -15.89 25.22
N ASP A 472 3.62 -14.81 25.50
CA ASP A 472 2.37 -14.87 26.24
C ASP A 472 1.23 -15.07 25.24
N PHE A 473 0.80 -16.32 25.09
CA PHE A 473 -0.28 -16.72 24.19
C PHE A 473 -1.64 -16.34 24.78
N ALA A 474 -2.57 -15.95 23.91
CA ALA A 474 -3.96 -15.79 24.31
C ALA A 474 -4.52 -17.11 24.87
N ALA A 475 -5.48 -17.03 25.80
CA ALA A 475 -5.99 -18.20 26.52
C ALA A 475 -6.59 -19.29 25.62
N ASN A 476 -7.06 -18.90 24.44
CA ASN A 476 -7.64 -19.78 23.41
C ASN A 476 -6.62 -20.36 22.43
N GLU A 477 -5.35 -20.00 22.54
CA GLU A 477 -4.28 -20.52 21.68
C GLU A 477 -3.44 -21.55 22.43
N THR A 478 -3.15 -22.69 21.78
CA THR A 478 -2.13 -23.62 22.28
C THR A 478 -0.73 -23.04 22.04
N PRO A 479 0.13 -22.92 23.06
CA PRO A 479 1.53 -22.55 22.87
C PRO A 479 2.22 -23.50 21.88
N TRP A 480 3.11 -22.98 21.04
CA TRP A 480 3.76 -23.75 19.98
C TRP A 480 4.59 -24.94 20.51
N GLY A 481 5.27 -24.78 21.65
CA GLY A 481 6.02 -25.86 22.30
C GLY A 481 5.13 -27.03 22.72
N ARG A 482 3.87 -26.76 23.10
CA ARG A 482 2.89 -27.81 23.40
C ARG A 482 2.22 -28.38 22.16
N ARG A 483 2.03 -27.56 21.12
CA ARG A 483 1.39 -27.99 19.87
C ARG A 483 2.27 -28.95 19.07
N HIS A 484 3.58 -28.75 19.11
CA HIS A 484 4.54 -29.50 18.29
C HIS A 484 5.41 -30.41 19.17
N PRO A 485 5.10 -31.71 19.27
CA PRO A 485 5.96 -32.64 19.99
C PRO A 485 7.41 -32.62 19.47
N GLY A 486 8.36 -32.57 20.39
CA GLY A 486 9.79 -32.42 20.07
C GLY A 486 10.19 -31.00 19.68
N SER A 487 9.46 -29.98 20.14
CA SER A 487 9.76 -28.54 19.94
C SER A 487 11.16 -28.13 20.39
N ASP A 488 11.74 -28.85 21.34
CA ASP A 488 13.12 -28.70 21.83
C ASP A 488 14.17 -29.14 20.78
N ARG A 489 13.75 -29.87 19.74
CA ARG A 489 14.58 -30.32 18.62
C ARG A 489 14.27 -29.59 17.30
N LEU A 490 13.46 -28.54 17.36
CA LEU A 490 13.15 -27.68 16.23
C LEU A 490 13.89 -26.35 16.38
N VAL A 491 14.96 -26.13 15.61
CA VAL A 491 15.78 -24.91 15.72
C VAL A 491 15.24 -23.83 14.78
N VAL A 492 14.93 -22.64 15.30
CA VAL A 492 14.35 -21.52 14.57
C VAL A 492 15.44 -20.67 13.92
N LEU A 493 15.51 -20.67 12.59
CA LEU A 493 16.42 -19.81 11.82
C LEU A 493 15.80 -18.45 11.49
N GLU A 494 14.49 -18.42 11.30
CA GLU A 494 13.69 -17.23 11.03
C GLU A 494 12.29 -17.44 11.60
N ALA A 495 11.72 -16.40 12.21
CA ALA A 495 10.30 -16.33 12.50
C ALA A 495 9.76 -14.95 12.13
N ASP A 496 8.62 -14.95 11.45
CA ASP A 496 7.90 -13.76 11.02
C ASP A 496 6.40 -14.02 11.22
N HIS A 497 5.81 -13.42 12.24
CA HIS A 497 4.44 -13.69 12.69
C HIS A 497 4.24 -15.18 13.04
N GLU A 498 3.42 -15.92 12.29
CA GLU A 498 3.23 -17.35 12.47
C GLU A 498 4.07 -18.18 11.48
N ARG A 499 4.77 -17.54 10.54
CA ARG A 499 5.68 -18.20 9.61
C ARG A 499 7.03 -18.43 10.26
N ALA A 500 7.65 -19.57 9.98
CA ALA A 500 8.98 -19.89 10.46
C ALA A 500 9.78 -20.79 9.50
N VAL A 501 11.10 -20.67 9.59
CA VAL A 501 12.05 -21.60 8.97
C VAL A 501 12.75 -22.37 10.08
N LEU A 502 12.57 -23.69 10.09
CA LEU A 502 13.03 -24.58 11.16
C LEU A 502 14.04 -25.58 10.63
N LEU A 503 15.08 -25.87 11.41
CA LEU A 503 15.83 -27.13 11.31
C LEU A 503 15.15 -28.17 12.20
N ASP A 504 14.81 -29.32 11.63
CA ASP A 504 14.09 -30.40 12.31
C ASP A 504 15.01 -31.59 12.61
N TYR A 505 15.42 -31.71 13.87
CA TYR A 505 16.28 -32.76 14.38
C TYR A 505 15.51 -33.94 14.99
N ARG A 506 14.17 -33.92 14.98
CA ARG A 506 13.36 -34.92 15.72
C ARG A 506 13.63 -36.35 15.27
N ASP A 507 13.83 -36.54 13.97
CA ASP A 507 14.13 -37.86 13.37
C ASP A 507 15.64 -38.15 13.30
N ARG A 508 16.48 -37.13 13.48
CA ARG A 508 17.93 -37.16 13.23
C ARG A 508 18.70 -36.26 14.21
N PRO A 509 18.78 -36.63 15.49
CA PRO A 509 19.37 -35.76 16.51
C PRO A 509 20.88 -35.55 16.37
N ASP A 510 21.58 -36.50 15.71
CA ASP A 510 23.05 -36.53 15.58
C ASP A 510 23.53 -36.44 14.11
N ASP A 511 22.63 -36.11 13.17
CA ASP A 511 22.91 -36.04 11.73
C ASP A 511 22.35 -34.73 11.14
N ASP A 512 22.50 -34.54 9.83
CA ASP A 512 22.02 -33.36 9.11
C ASP A 512 20.48 -33.25 9.21
N PRO A 513 19.95 -32.16 9.82
CA PRO A 513 18.52 -31.97 10.02
C PRO A 513 17.79 -31.72 8.71
N ALA A 514 16.50 -32.06 8.71
CA ALA A 514 15.61 -31.59 7.66
C ALA A 514 15.34 -30.08 7.84
N VAL A 515 14.94 -29.40 6.76
CA VAL A 515 14.49 -28.00 6.83
C VAL A 515 12.98 -27.95 6.58
N CYS A 516 12.25 -27.32 7.49
CA CYS A 516 10.81 -27.11 7.40
C CYS A 516 10.50 -25.63 7.19
N ILE A 517 9.80 -25.31 6.11
CA ILE A 517 9.25 -23.97 5.83
C ILE A 517 7.78 -24.01 6.21
N VAL A 518 7.48 -23.37 7.35
CA VAL A 518 6.18 -23.40 8.00
C VAL A 518 5.49 -22.08 7.73
N GLU A 519 4.38 -22.09 7.01
CA GLU A 519 3.58 -20.87 6.76
C GLU A 519 2.75 -20.45 7.98
N ASN A 520 2.41 -21.41 8.86
CA ASN A 520 1.62 -21.16 10.05
C ASN A 520 1.96 -22.17 11.17
N LEU A 521 2.65 -21.70 12.21
CA LEU A 521 3.04 -22.48 13.40
C LEU A 521 1.85 -22.92 14.27
N SER A 522 0.65 -22.39 14.02
CA SER A 522 -0.58 -22.85 14.66
C SER A 522 -1.19 -24.07 13.94
N ARG A 523 -0.66 -24.48 12.78
CA ARG A 523 -1.02 -25.71 12.05
C ARG A 523 -0.01 -26.84 12.22
N PRO A 524 -0.40 -28.11 12.04
CA PRO A 524 0.53 -29.25 12.11
C PRO A 524 1.71 -29.15 11.14
N LEU A 525 2.92 -29.48 11.60
CA LEU A 525 4.15 -29.42 10.78
C LEU A 525 4.18 -30.38 9.59
N VAL A 526 3.29 -31.39 9.54
CA VAL A 526 3.15 -32.27 8.36
C VAL A 526 2.67 -31.51 7.12
N GLU A 527 2.05 -30.34 7.30
CA GLU A 527 1.65 -29.45 6.21
C GLU A 527 2.79 -28.54 5.72
N ALA A 528 3.93 -28.50 6.43
CA ALA A 528 5.06 -27.65 6.09
C ALA A 528 5.80 -28.17 4.86
N LEU A 529 6.37 -27.26 4.08
CA LEU A 529 7.27 -27.64 3.00
C LEU A 529 8.58 -28.16 3.60
N ARG A 530 8.95 -29.39 3.28
CA ARG A 530 10.11 -30.07 3.86
C ARG A 530 11.21 -30.32 2.82
N PHE A 531 12.45 -30.07 3.20
CA PHE A 531 13.66 -30.51 2.53
C PHE A 531 14.38 -31.48 3.45
N GLU A 532 14.89 -32.59 2.92
CA GLU A 532 15.46 -33.63 3.78
C GLU A 532 16.78 -33.21 4.43
N ARG A 533 17.50 -32.27 3.81
CA ARG A 533 18.77 -31.71 4.31
C ARG A 533 18.86 -30.22 4.06
N PHE A 534 19.74 -29.53 4.78
CA PHE A 534 20.01 -28.12 4.53
C PHE A 534 20.60 -27.89 3.13
N ASP A 535 21.50 -28.77 2.70
CA ASP A 535 22.15 -28.68 1.39
C ASP A 535 21.15 -28.89 0.23
N ASP A 536 20.14 -29.73 0.43
CA ASP A 536 19.06 -29.94 -0.55
C ASP A 536 18.24 -28.66 -0.78
N LEU A 537 18.00 -27.91 0.30
CA LEU A 537 17.39 -26.58 0.20
C LEU A 537 18.36 -25.62 -0.49
N LEU A 538 19.59 -25.53 0.00
CA LEU A 538 20.59 -24.58 -0.46
C LEU A 538 20.80 -24.68 -1.98
N ALA A 539 20.99 -25.89 -2.48
CA ALA A 539 21.16 -26.20 -3.91
C ALA A 539 20.04 -25.61 -4.78
N ARG A 540 18.80 -25.61 -4.28
CA ARG A 540 17.60 -25.21 -5.02
C ARG A 540 17.27 -23.72 -4.93
N LEU A 541 17.90 -22.99 -4.01
CA LEU A 541 17.65 -21.55 -3.82
C LEU A 541 18.05 -20.74 -5.04
N ARG A 542 17.21 -19.75 -5.36
CA ARG A 542 17.36 -18.83 -6.49
C ARG A 542 17.14 -17.41 -6.02
N PHE A 543 17.83 -16.47 -6.66
CA PHE A 543 17.53 -15.05 -6.53
C PHE A 543 16.51 -14.66 -7.61
N GLN A 544 15.67 -13.65 -7.33
CA GLN A 544 14.84 -13.01 -8.35
C GLN A 544 15.72 -12.21 -9.33
N ARG A 545 15.26 -11.60 -10.43
CA ARG A 545 16.08 -10.69 -11.29
C ARG A 545 15.69 -9.21 -11.20
N GLY A 546 14.63 -8.89 -10.45
CA GLY A 546 14.18 -7.53 -10.15
C GLY A 546 13.31 -7.47 -8.89
N GLY A 547 12.98 -6.26 -8.41
CA GLY A 547 12.04 -6.05 -7.30
C GLY A 547 12.57 -6.47 -5.92
N TRP A 548 13.74 -5.95 -5.54
CA TRP A 548 14.48 -6.34 -4.31
C TRP A 548 14.24 -5.43 -3.11
N ASP A 549 13.42 -4.40 -3.29
CA ASP A 549 13.38 -3.22 -2.44
C ASP A 549 13.01 -3.52 -0.98
N ASP A 550 12.52 -4.74 -0.71
CA ASP A 550 12.08 -5.24 0.57
C ASP A 550 13.13 -6.03 1.37
N VAL A 551 14.20 -6.55 0.73
CA VAL A 551 15.18 -7.43 1.40
C VAL A 551 16.63 -7.14 0.98
N SER A 552 17.20 -7.92 0.04
CA SER A 552 18.60 -7.87 -0.38
C SER A 552 18.69 -7.98 -1.89
N ALA A 553 19.46 -7.08 -2.50
CA ALA A 553 19.79 -7.16 -3.91
C ALA A 553 20.91 -8.20 -4.15
N PRO A 554 20.86 -8.97 -5.24
CA PRO A 554 22.01 -9.78 -5.68
C PRO A 554 23.22 -8.88 -5.98
N ARG A 555 24.43 -9.45 -6.02
CA ARG A 555 25.62 -8.68 -6.40
C ARG A 555 25.60 -8.43 -7.91
N ASP A 556 26.27 -7.36 -8.36
CA ASP A 556 26.28 -7.01 -9.80
C ASP A 556 26.91 -8.12 -10.64
N ALA A 557 27.88 -8.85 -10.09
CA ALA A 557 28.48 -10.00 -10.74
C ALA A 557 27.48 -11.15 -10.97
N ASP A 558 26.59 -11.40 -10.00
CA ASP A 558 25.56 -12.44 -10.12
C ASP A 558 24.48 -12.02 -11.14
N LEU A 559 24.13 -10.74 -11.18
CA LEU A 559 23.21 -10.18 -12.17
C LEU A 559 23.79 -10.22 -13.59
N ALA A 560 25.10 -10.02 -13.75
CA ALA A 560 25.75 -10.03 -15.06
C ALA A 560 25.92 -11.45 -15.64
N GLN A 561 25.93 -12.48 -14.79
CA GLN A 561 26.02 -13.89 -15.20
C GLN A 561 24.65 -14.50 -15.55
N ALA A 562 23.57 -13.95 -14.99
CA ALA A 562 22.21 -14.42 -15.20
C ALA A 562 21.56 -13.75 -16.41
#